data_AF-A0A7R6PH88-F1
#
_entry.id   AF-A0A7R6PH88-F1
#
_cell.length_a   1.000
_cell.length_b   1.000
_cell.length_c   1.000
_cell.angle_alpha   90.00
_cell.angle_beta   90.00
_cell.angle_gamma   90.00
#
_symmetry.space_group_name_H-M   'P 1'
#
loop_
_entity.id
_entity.type
_entity.pdbx_description
1 polymer ?
#
loop_
_entity_poly.entity_id
_entity_poly.type
_entity_poly.pdbx_seq_one_letter_code
_entity_poly.pdbx_strand_id
1 'polypeptide(L)' 'MSEDRHKTRLIARILAIVVSALFAVFAVAGYQHTGDITQLLVFLVISVIAYGVVIFIFKGIDKLLDSIGDQ' A
#
# COMPACT_ATOMS: atom_id res chain seq x y z
N MET A 1 -17.18 14.42 10.88
CA MET A 1 -16.52 13.18 11.37
C MET A 1 -16.76 11.93 10.52
N SER A 2 -17.99 11.59 10.10
CA SER A 2 -18.21 10.40 9.24
C SER A 2 -17.66 10.58 7.81
N GLU A 3 -17.77 11.79 7.25
CA GLU A 3 -17.34 12.11 5.89
C GLU A 3 -15.81 12.13 5.73
N ASP A 4 -15.08 12.65 6.72
CA ASP A 4 -13.61 12.67 6.72
C ASP A 4 -13.03 11.24 6.73
N ARG A 5 -13.63 10.36 7.52
CA ARG A 5 -13.25 8.94 7.62
C ARG A 5 -13.44 8.20 6.29
N HIS A 6 -14.45 8.58 5.50
CA HIS A 6 -14.65 8.05 4.16
C HIS A 6 -13.55 8.51 3.20
N LYS A 7 -13.17 9.79 3.25
CA LYS A 7 -12.08 10.35 2.43
C LYS A 7 -10.72 9.74 2.80
N THR A 8 -10.42 9.53 4.08
CA THR A 8 -9.19 8.86 4.53
C THR A 8 -9.09 7.44 4.02
N ARG A 9 -10.18 6.67 4.06
CA ARG A 9 -10.20 5.29 3.52
C ARG A 9 -9.96 5.26 2.00
N LEU A 10 -10.50 6.25 1.27
CA LEU A 10 -10.29 6.39 -0.16
C LEU A 10 -8.82 6.72 -0.47
N ILE A 11 -8.23 7.68 0.26
CA ILE A 11 -6.82 8.06 0.13
C ILE A 11 -5.90 6.88 0.43
N ALA A 12 -6.15 6.15 1.53
CA ALA A 12 -5.42 4.95 1.90
C ALA A 12 -5.42 3.91 0.76
N ARG A 13 -6.58 3.70 0.14
CA ARG A 13 -6.74 2.74 -0.95
C ARG A 13 -6.01 3.19 -2.21
N ILE A 14 -6.10 4.47 -2.58
CA ILE A 14 -5.36 5.02 -3.73
C ILE A 14 -3.85 4.89 -3.50
N LEU A 15 -3.35 5.30 -2.34
CA LEU A 15 -1.93 5.19 -2.01
C LEU A 15 -1.45 3.74 -2.02
N ALA A 16 -2.23 2.82 -1.45
CA ALA A 16 -1.88 1.40 -1.46
C ALA A 16 -1.77 0.85 -2.89
N ILE A 17 -2.69 1.24 -3.78
CA ILE A 17 -2.66 0.85 -5.20
C ILE A 17 -1.43 1.44 -5.89
N VAL A 18 -1.17 2.74 -5.72
CA VAL A 18 -0.04 3.41 -6.38
C VAL A 18 1.30 2.79 -5.95
N VAL A 19 1.50 2.60 -4.63
CA VAL A 19 2.74 2.01 -4.10
C VAL A 19 2.90 0.56 -4.59
N SER A 20 1.84 -0.25 -4.54
CA SER A 20 1.85 -1.62 -5.05
C SER A 20 2.19 -1.66 -6.55
N ALA A 21 1.58 -0.78 -7.34
CA ALA A 21 1.84 -0.67 -8.78
C ALA A 21 3.30 -0.31 -9.09
N LEU A 22 3.93 0.57 -8.31
CA LEU A 22 5.36 0.90 -8.47
C LEU A 22 6.25 -0.34 -8.30
N PHE A 23 6.02 -1.13 -7.24
CA PHE A 23 6.77 -2.38 -7.04
C PHE A 23 6.53 -3.39 -8.16
N ALA A 24 5.29 -3.49 -8.67
CA ALA A 24 4.98 -4.38 -9.80
C ALA A 24 5.69 -3.93 -11.09
N VAL A 25 5.73 -2.62 -11.36
CA VAL A 25 6.48 -2.05 -12.49
C VAL A 25 7.97 -2.37 -12.35
N PHE A 26 8.56 -2.21 -11.16
CA PHE A 26 9.96 -2.59 -10.92
C PHE A 26 10.20 -4.10 -11.07
N ALA A 27 9.25 -4.93 -10.67
CA ALA A 27 9.33 -6.38 -10.88
C ALA A 27 9.47 -6.71 -12.37
N VAL A 28 8.57 -6.15 -13.20
CA VAL A 28 8.53 -6.39 -14.65
C VAL A 28 9.75 -5.79 -15.34
N ALA A 29 10.08 -4.53 -15.04
CA ALA A 29 11.23 -3.85 -15.63
C ALA A 29 12.54 -4.56 -15.29
N GLY A 30 12.72 -4.98 -14.03
CA GLY A 30 13.88 -5.75 -13.60
C GLY A 30 14.00 -7.07 -14.36
N TYR A 31 12.90 -7.82 -14.47
CA TYR A 31 12.88 -9.08 -15.22
C TYR A 31 13.18 -8.89 -16.71
N GLN A 32 12.67 -7.84 -17.34
CA GLN A 32 12.94 -7.54 -18.75
C GLN A 32 14.43 -7.27 -19.02
N HIS A 33 15.16 -6.70 -18.04
CA HIS A 33 16.59 -6.42 -18.17
C HIS A 33 17.50 -7.58 -17.75
N THR A 34 17.09 -8.41 -16.78
CA THR A 34 17.94 -9.44 -16.17
C THR A 34 17.58 -10.87 -16.58
N GLY A 35 16.32 -11.12 -16.94
CA GLY A 35 15.76 -12.47 -17.11
C GLY A 35 15.61 -13.27 -15.80
N ASP A 36 15.83 -12.65 -14.63
CA ASP A 36 15.79 -13.35 -13.34
C ASP A 36 14.36 -13.49 -12.79
N ILE A 37 13.82 -14.70 -12.86
CA ILE A 37 12.49 -15.07 -12.35
C ILE A 37 12.40 -14.91 -10.82
N THR A 38 13.50 -15.14 -10.09
CA THR A 38 13.50 -15.02 -8.63
C THR A 38 13.29 -13.57 -8.22
N GLN A 39 14.02 -12.65 -8.87
CA GLN A 39 13.87 -11.21 -8.67
C GLN A 39 12.44 -10.73 -9.01
N LEU A 40 11.85 -11.24 -10.09
CA LEU A 40 10.45 -10.96 -10.45
C LEU A 40 9.49 -11.37 -9.33
N LEU A 41 9.59 -12.61 -8.86
CA LEU A 41 8.69 -13.15 -7.84
C LEU A 41 8.83 -12.42 -6.51
N VAL A 42 10.06 -12.10 -6.09
CA VAL A 42 10.32 -11.34 -4.86
C VAL A 42 9.65 -9.97 -4.92
N PHE A 43 9.84 -9.23 -6.01
CA PHE A 43 9.22 -7.90 -6.14
C PHE A 43 7.69 -7.97 -6.26
N LEU A 44 7.14 -9.02 -6.88
CA LEU A 44 5.70 -9.24 -6.93
C LEU A 44 5.12 -9.51 -5.53
N VAL A 45 5.79 -10.34 -4.72
CA VAL A 45 5.42 -10.57 -3.32
C VAL A 45 5.51 -9.27 -2.51
N ILE A 46 6.59 -8.50 -2.67
CA ILE A 46 6.75 -7.19 -2.03
C ILE A 46 5.62 -6.23 -2.43
N SER A 47 5.20 -6.24 -3.70
CA SER A 47 4.07 -5.43 -4.18
C SER A 47 2.77 -5.72 -3.42
N VAL A 48 2.46 -7.00 -3.20
CA VAL A 48 1.28 -7.42 -2.42
C VAL A 48 1.43 -7.04 -0.95
N ILE A 49 2.61 -7.25 -0.37
CA ILE A 49 2.89 -6.87 1.03
C ILE A 49 2.75 -5.36 1.21
N ALA A 50 3.27 -4.55 0.28
CA ALA A 50 3.20 -3.10 0.34
C ALA A 50 1.76 -2.60 0.38
N TYR A 51 0.86 -3.19 -0.41
CA TYR A 51 -0.57 -2.88 -0.36
C TYR A 51 -1.14 -3.11 1.06
N GLY A 52 -0.86 -4.28 1.64
CA GLY A 52 -1.30 -4.62 2.99
C GLY A 52 -0.73 -3.69 4.06
N VAL A 53 0.56 -3.36 3.97
CA VAL A 53 1.24 -2.46 4.90
C VAL A 53 0.63 -1.06 4.87
N VAL A 54 0.38 -0.49 3.69
CA VAL A 54 -0.25 0.84 3.58
C VAL A 54 -1.62 0.85 4.24
N ILE A 55 -2.48 -0.13 3.95
CA ILE A 55 -3.79 -0.23 4.58
C ILE A 55 -3.67 -0.37 6.09
N PHE A 56 -2.74 -1.18 6.56
CA PHE A 56 -2.52 -1.39 7.99
C PHE A 56 -2.08 -0.11 8.70
N ILE A 57 -1.17 0.65 8.10
CA ILE A 57 -0.73 1.95 8.62
C ILE A 57 -1.93 2.90 8.75
N PHE A 58 -2.73 3.06 7.69
CA PHE A 58 -3.91 3.93 7.73
C PHE A 58 -4.96 3.47 8.76
N LYS A 59 -5.15 2.16 8.93
CA LYS A 59 -5.99 1.61 10.00
C LYS A 59 -5.46 1.98 11.39
N GLY A 60 -4.14 1.98 11.56
CA GLY A 60 -3.49 2.45 12.78
C GLY A 60 -3.71 3.94 13.03
N ILE A 61 -3.56 4.78 11.99
CA ILE A 61 -3.82 6.22 12.05
C ILE A 61 -5.27 6.49 12.43
N ASP A 62 -6.24 5.83 11.79
CA ASP A 62 -7.67 5.95 12.13
C ASP A 62 -7.91 5.63 13.61
N LYS A 63 -7.29 4.56 14.12
CA LYS A 63 -7.40 4.17 15.54
C LYS A 63 -6.80 5.20 16.49
N LEU A 64 -5.68 5.81 16.11
CA LEU A 64 -5.05 6.89 16.90
C LEU A 64 -5.92 8.15 16.90
N LEU A 65 -6.45 8.54 15.74
CA LEU A 65 -7.36 9.69 15.62
C LEU A 65 -8.63 9.48 16.46
N ASP A 66 -9.20 8.29 16.43
CA ASP A 66 -10.36 7.93 17.26
C ASP A 66 -10.05 8.06 18.77
N SER A 67 -8.84 7.72 19.20
CA SER A 67 -8.48 7.83 20.63
C SER A 67 -8.28 9.26 21.13
N ILE A 68 -8.09 10.23 20.22
CA ILE A 68 -7.84 11.64 20.53
C ILE A 68 -9.13 12.47 20.39
N GLY A 69 -10.01 12.12 19.44
CA GLY A 69 -11.25 12.84 19.15
C GLY A 69 -12.45 12.53 20.05
N ASP A 70 -12.27 11.67 21.06
CA ASP A 70 -13.30 11.30 22.06
C ASP A 70 -13.21 12.16 23.36
N GLN A 71 -12.63 13.36 23.27
CA GLN A 71 -12.68 14.41 24.30
C GLN A 71 -13.39 15.66 23.76
#